data_AF-A0A0D2HI31-F1
#
_entry.id   AF-A0A0D2HI31-F1
#
_cell.length_a   1.000
_cell.length_b   1.000
_cell.length_c   1.000
_cell.angle_alpha   90.00
_cell.angle_beta   90.00
_cell.angle_gamma   90.00
#
_symmetry.space_group_name_H-M   'P 1'
#
loop_
_entity.id
_entity.type
_entity.pdbx_description
1 polymer ?
#
loop_
_entity_poly.entity_id
_entity_poly.type
_entity_poly.pdbx_seq_one_letter_code
_entity_poly.pdbx_strand_id
1 'polypeptide(L)'
;MRVLDPQSALLTTSEVHQFLSQNPPRPPPRKIGSYKQVNLKDYERVRDDFQHYVTNTVPFIARYPPPETFIKNVVPRLRAFGLTKTEAFVLINLGLGLPRGQQLRQTTDGDAQAERVNGEGDGGEDDGGGDADVDGVDGTAEGDEEPQEPDDRQFLSLVIEELEERFPGEEGEAKIQQILETMREEYNRAHATNASTNGDTNVHEGERNT
;
A
#
# COMPACT_ATOMS: atom_id res chain seq x y z
N MET A 1 25.37 6.80 -23.96
CA MET A 1 24.58 5.56 -23.79
C MET A 1 23.50 5.58 -24.87
N ARG A 2 23.31 4.50 -25.63
CA ARG A 2 22.20 4.40 -26.60
C ARG A 2 21.05 3.68 -25.90
N VAL A 3 19.86 4.27 -25.91
CA VAL A 3 18.64 3.61 -25.42
C VAL A 3 18.18 2.65 -26.51
N LEU A 4 18.09 1.36 -26.19
CA LEU A 4 17.65 0.33 -27.15
C LEU A 4 16.13 0.29 -27.28
N ASP A 5 15.46 0.33 -26.13
CA ASP A 5 14.01 0.32 -26.02
C ASP A 5 13.62 1.26 -24.87
N PRO A 6 12.89 2.36 -25.14
CA PRO A 6 12.42 3.27 -24.10
C PRO A 6 11.28 2.70 -23.24
N GLN A 7 10.57 1.66 -23.68
CA GLN A 7 9.40 1.11 -22.99
C GLN A 7 9.44 -0.43 -22.96
N SER A 8 10.43 -0.98 -22.24
CA SER A 8 10.63 -2.43 -22.16
C SER A 8 9.59 -3.18 -21.33
N ALA A 9 8.99 -2.53 -20.32
CA ALA A 9 8.03 -3.14 -19.42
C ALA A 9 7.05 -2.12 -18.83
N LEU A 10 5.91 -2.63 -18.34
CA LEU A 10 4.98 -1.90 -17.48
C LEU A 10 5.00 -2.58 -16.11
N LEU A 11 5.29 -1.82 -15.06
CA LEU A 11 5.39 -2.31 -13.69
C LEU A 11 4.37 -1.59 -12.82
N THR A 12 3.56 -2.33 -12.10
CA THR A 12 2.56 -1.77 -11.16
C THR A 12 3.27 -1.13 -9.98
N THR A 13 2.61 -0.16 -9.35
CA THR A 13 3.16 0.51 -8.17
C THR A 13 3.42 -0.50 -7.04
N SER A 14 2.63 -1.57 -6.93
CA SER A 14 2.84 -2.66 -5.97
C SER A 14 4.10 -3.47 -6.26
N GLU A 15 4.37 -3.83 -7.53
CA GLU A 15 5.63 -4.50 -7.92
C GLU A 15 6.85 -3.63 -7.59
N VAL A 16 6.79 -2.34 -7.91
CA VAL A 16 7.89 -1.40 -7.62
C VAL A 16 8.09 -1.27 -6.11
N HIS A 17 7.02 -1.12 -5.34
CA HIS A 17 7.09 -1.01 -3.89
C HIS A 17 7.65 -2.27 -3.22
N GLN A 18 7.18 -3.46 -3.61
CA GLN A 18 7.70 -4.73 -3.11
C GLN A 18 9.18 -4.90 -3.47
N PHE A 19 9.57 -4.60 -4.71
CA PHE A 19 10.97 -4.70 -5.14
C PHE A 19 11.88 -3.80 -4.30
N LEU A 20 11.49 -2.54 -4.09
CA LEU A 20 12.26 -1.60 -3.27
C LEU A 20 12.30 -2.05 -1.80
N SER A 21 11.21 -2.60 -1.28
CA SER A 21 11.14 -3.12 0.10
C SER A 21 12.08 -4.32 0.31
N GLN A 22 12.17 -5.22 -0.67
CA GLN A 22 13.07 -6.38 -0.64
C GLN A 22 14.54 -6.03 -0.89
N ASN A 23 14.80 -4.88 -1.54
CA ASN A 23 16.15 -4.42 -1.89
C ASN A 23 16.43 -3.08 -1.21
N PRO A 24 16.77 -3.04 0.10
CA PRO A 24 17.04 -1.80 0.82
C PRO A 24 18.26 -1.05 0.22
N PRO A 25 18.37 0.27 0.45
CA PRO A 25 19.50 1.07 -0.02
C PRO A 25 20.83 0.47 0.41
N ARG A 26 21.83 0.51 -0.48
CA ARG A 26 23.18 0.05 -0.15
C ARG A 26 23.77 0.98 0.92
N PRO A 27 24.35 0.45 2.02
CA PRO A 27 25.02 1.29 2.99
C PRO A 27 26.19 2.04 2.34
N PRO A 28 26.50 3.26 2.79
CA PRO A 28 27.57 4.05 2.22
C PRO A 28 28.89 3.27 2.31
N PRO A 29 29.66 3.17 1.21
CA PRO A 29 30.88 2.37 1.20
C PRO A 29 31.88 2.95 2.20
N ARG A 30 32.52 2.10 3.01
CA ARG A 30 33.65 2.53 3.85
C ARG A 30 34.75 3.13 2.96
N LYS A 31 35.42 4.18 3.42
CA LYS A 31 36.57 4.76 2.70
C LYS A 31 37.69 3.72 2.66
N ILE A 32 37.87 3.06 1.52
CA ILE A 32 38.98 2.13 1.29
C ILE A 32 39.96 2.83 0.35
N GLY A 33 41.13 3.18 0.89
CA GLY A 33 42.18 3.90 0.15
C GLY A 33 41.76 5.30 -0.29
N SER A 34 42.22 5.70 -1.48
CA SER A 34 42.03 7.04 -2.05
C SER A 34 40.94 7.10 -3.14
N TYR A 35 40.15 6.04 -3.33
CA TYR A 35 39.11 6.02 -4.36
C TYR A 35 37.97 6.99 -4.02
N LYS A 36 37.50 7.75 -5.02
CA LYS A 36 36.33 8.61 -4.90
C LYS A 36 35.08 7.76 -4.72
N GLN A 37 34.38 7.94 -3.60
CA GLN A 37 33.12 7.27 -3.33
C GLN A 37 32.07 7.67 -4.37
N VAL A 38 31.25 6.72 -4.80
CA VAL A 38 30.05 7.00 -5.60
C VAL A 38 29.08 7.73 -4.69
N ASN A 39 28.64 8.92 -5.11
CA ASN A 39 27.62 9.67 -4.39
C ASN A 39 26.25 9.02 -4.65
N LEU A 40 25.63 8.45 -3.61
CA LEU A 40 24.32 7.81 -3.69
C LEU A 40 23.17 8.70 -3.20
N LYS A 41 23.44 9.96 -2.86
CA LYS A 41 22.44 10.89 -2.30
C LYS A 41 21.20 11.05 -3.18
N ASP A 42 21.39 11.20 -4.49
CA ASP A 42 20.26 11.39 -5.42
C ASP A 42 19.45 10.10 -5.59
N TYR A 43 20.10 8.93 -5.46
CA TYR A 43 19.42 7.64 -5.48
C TYR A 43 18.54 7.44 -4.25
N GLU A 44 19.05 7.80 -3.06
CA GLU A 44 18.29 7.77 -1.81
C GLU A 44 17.08 8.70 -1.89
N ARG A 45 17.28 9.93 -2.39
CA ARG A 45 16.19 10.90 -2.58
C ARG A 45 15.04 10.35 -3.43
N VAL A 46 15.34 9.71 -4.56
CA VAL A 46 14.29 9.13 -5.43
C VAL A 46 13.51 8.02 -4.72
N ARG A 47 14.18 7.24 -3.86
CA ARG A 47 13.52 6.21 -3.06
C ARG A 47 12.64 6.81 -1.98
N ASP A 48 13.11 7.84 -1.29
CA ASP A 48 12.34 8.56 -0.29
C ASP A 48 11.12 9.23 -0.91
N ASP A 49 11.28 9.85 -2.09
CA ASP A 49 10.18 10.45 -2.85
C ASP A 49 9.12 9.40 -3.26
N PHE A 50 9.56 8.22 -3.72
CA PHE A 50 8.64 7.12 -4.04
C PHE A 50 7.93 6.59 -2.79
N GLN A 51 8.65 6.41 -1.68
CA GLN A 51 8.07 5.97 -0.42
C GLN A 51 7.05 7.01 0.10
N HIS A 52 7.34 8.29 -0.05
CA HIS A 52 6.45 9.39 0.27
C HIS A 52 5.18 9.35 -0.59
N TYR A 53 5.31 9.08 -1.89
CA TYR A 53 4.15 8.89 -2.79
C TYR A 53 3.28 7.73 -2.33
N VAL A 54 3.87 6.56 -2.04
CA VAL A 54 3.12 5.38 -1.58
C VAL A 54 2.42 5.66 -0.25
N THR A 55 3.12 6.26 0.71
CA THR A 55 2.58 6.52 2.05
C THR A 55 1.44 7.54 2.03
N ASN A 56 1.55 8.60 1.22
CA ASN A 56 0.58 9.71 1.24
C ASN A 56 -0.53 9.62 0.19
N THR A 57 -0.29 8.96 -0.95
CA THR A 57 -1.23 8.94 -2.07
C THR A 57 -1.94 7.61 -2.20
N VAL A 58 -1.21 6.50 -2.07
CA VAL A 58 -1.72 5.13 -2.31
C VAL A 58 -1.33 4.17 -1.18
N PRO A 59 -1.68 4.48 0.10
CA PRO A 59 -1.22 3.70 1.25
C PRO A 59 -1.71 2.24 1.24
N PHE A 60 -2.83 1.98 0.56
CA PHE A 60 -3.40 0.64 0.41
C PHE A 60 -2.47 -0.34 -0.31
N ILE A 61 -1.54 0.14 -1.14
CA ILE A 61 -0.58 -0.71 -1.87
C ILE A 61 0.36 -1.47 -0.93
N ALA A 62 0.66 -0.92 0.25
CA ALA A 62 1.50 -1.60 1.24
C ALA A 62 0.87 -2.91 1.74
N ARG A 63 -0.46 -3.07 1.61
CA ARG A 63 -1.21 -4.26 2.02
C ARG A 63 -1.53 -5.21 0.86
N TYR A 64 -1.02 -4.95 -0.34
CA TYR A 64 -1.27 -5.83 -1.47
C TYR A 64 -0.65 -7.20 -1.26
N PRO A 65 -1.29 -8.27 -1.77
CA PRO A 65 -0.68 -9.59 -1.82
C PRO A 65 0.52 -9.57 -2.78
N PRO A 66 1.38 -10.61 -2.76
CA PRO A 66 2.48 -10.76 -3.70
C PRO A 66 2.00 -10.51 -5.14
N PRO A 67 2.45 -9.41 -5.77
CA PRO A 67 2.07 -8.97 -7.10
C PRO A 67 2.20 -10.07 -8.15
N GLU A 68 3.20 -10.96 -8.04
CA GLU A 68 3.43 -12.02 -9.02
C GLU A 68 2.24 -12.98 -9.13
N THR A 69 1.58 -13.29 -8.01
CA THR A 69 0.41 -14.19 -8.01
C THR A 69 -0.85 -13.42 -8.40
N PHE A 70 -1.03 -12.24 -7.82
CA PHE A 70 -2.22 -11.42 -8.06
C PHE A 70 -2.32 -10.94 -9.51
N ILE A 71 -1.26 -10.30 -10.03
CA ILE A 71 -1.24 -9.72 -11.37
C ILE A 71 -1.38 -10.80 -12.44
N LYS A 72 -0.73 -11.95 -12.25
CA LYS A 72 -0.79 -13.09 -13.17
C LYS A 72 -2.22 -13.61 -13.37
N ASN A 73 -3.05 -13.57 -12.32
CA ASN A 73 -4.42 -14.08 -12.37
C ASN A 73 -5.44 -12.99 -12.76
N VAL A 74 -5.27 -11.76 -12.26
CA VAL A 74 -6.25 -10.69 -12.45
C VAL A 74 -6.21 -10.10 -13.86
N VAL A 75 -5.02 -9.89 -14.44
CA VAL A 75 -4.86 -9.22 -15.75
C VAL A 75 -5.54 -10.00 -16.89
N PRO A 76 -5.40 -11.35 -17.00
CA PRO A 76 -6.12 -12.11 -18.02
C PRO A 76 -7.65 -12.02 -17.88
N ARG A 77 -8.17 -12.00 -16.64
CA ARG A 77 -9.61 -11.88 -16.38
C ARG A 77 -10.14 -10.49 -16.72
N LEU A 78 -9.45 -9.44 -16.32
CA LEU A 78 -9.78 -8.06 -16.70
C LEU A 78 -9.82 -7.88 -18.22
N ARG A 79 -8.86 -8.48 -18.93
CA ARG A 79 -8.86 -8.45 -20.41
C ARG A 79 -10.02 -9.21 -21.04
N ALA A 80 -10.59 -10.22 -20.38
CA ALA A 80 -11.76 -10.93 -20.88
C ALA A 80 -13.03 -10.04 -20.91
N PHE A 81 -13.10 -9.02 -20.05
CA PHE A 81 -14.15 -7.99 -20.10
C PHE A 81 -13.94 -6.95 -21.21
N GLY A 82 -12.87 -7.06 -22.00
CA GLY A 82 -12.53 -6.12 -23.05
C GLY A 82 -11.77 -4.89 -22.56
N LEU A 83 -11.21 -4.91 -21.34
CA LEU A 83 -10.40 -3.81 -20.83
C LEU A 83 -9.04 -3.74 -21.52
N THR A 84 -8.57 -2.53 -21.80
CA THR A 84 -7.24 -2.30 -22.36
C THR A 84 -6.15 -2.59 -21.33
N LYS A 85 -4.91 -2.79 -21.80
CA LYS A 85 -3.77 -3.03 -20.89
C LYS A 85 -3.59 -1.86 -19.91
N THR A 86 -3.80 -0.63 -20.38
CA THR A 86 -3.68 0.58 -19.58
C THR A 86 -4.82 0.69 -18.58
N GLU A 87 -6.06 0.41 -18.97
CA GLU A 87 -7.21 0.36 -18.05
C GLU A 87 -6.98 -0.63 -16.91
N ALA A 88 -6.64 -1.88 -17.25
CA ALA A 88 -6.36 -2.91 -16.24
C ALA A 88 -5.21 -2.51 -15.31
N PHE A 89 -4.17 -1.88 -15.87
CA PHE A 89 -3.02 -1.41 -15.10
C PHE A 89 -3.39 -0.27 -14.12
N VAL A 90 -4.17 0.70 -14.58
CA VAL A 90 -4.63 1.83 -13.74
C VAL A 90 -5.61 1.34 -12.67
N LEU A 91 -6.50 0.39 -13.00
CA LEU A 91 -7.39 -0.26 -12.02
C LEU A 91 -6.62 -0.87 -10.85
N ILE A 92 -5.54 -1.59 -11.16
CA ILE A 92 -4.68 -2.22 -10.16
C ILE A 92 -3.95 -1.17 -9.31
N ASN A 93 -3.41 -0.11 -9.93
CA ASN A 93 -2.67 0.93 -9.21
C ASN A 93 -3.58 1.80 -8.33
N LEU A 94 -4.82 2.05 -8.74
CA LEU A 94 -5.81 2.79 -7.94
C LEU A 94 -6.54 1.92 -6.91
N GLY A 95 -6.41 0.60 -7.02
CA GLY A 95 -7.07 -0.35 -6.13
C GLY A 95 -8.59 -0.26 -6.19
N LEU A 96 -9.16 -0.03 -7.38
CA LEU A 96 -10.63 -0.03 -7.53
C LEU A 96 -11.17 -1.44 -7.25
N GLY A 97 -12.18 -1.54 -6.38
CA GLY A 97 -12.77 -2.80 -5.91
C GLY A 97 -12.09 -3.39 -4.67
N LEU A 98 -10.95 -2.83 -4.22
CA LEU A 98 -10.12 -3.35 -3.13
C LEU A 98 -10.30 -2.52 -1.85
N PRO A 99 -10.09 -3.11 -0.66
CA PRO A 99 -10.20 -2.38 0.60
C PRO A 99 -9.09 -1.31 0.68
N ARG A 100 -9.46 -0.03 0.52
CA ARG A 100 -8.50 1.10 0.50
C ARG A 100 -8.17 1.67 1.88
N GLY A 101 -8.84 1.20 2.95
CA GLY A 101 -8.44 1.46 4.33
C GLY A 101 -8.23 2.94 4.67
N GLN A 102 -9.11 3.84 4.19
CA GLN A 102 -9.05 5.29 4.44
C GLN A 102 -9.14 5.70 5.93
N GLN A 103 -9.10 4.74 6.87
CA GLN A 103 -8.97 4.97 8.31
C GLN A 103 -7.65 5.63 8.76
N LEU A 104 -6.72 5.98 7.87
CA LEU A 104 -5.46 6.63 8.28
C LEU A 104 -5.54 8.16 8.51
N ARG A 105 -6.74 8.73 8.69
CA ARG A 105 -6.91 10.18 8.91
C ARG A 105 -7.45 10.61 10.27
N GLN A 106 -7.52 9.72 11.26
CA GLN A 106 -8.04 10.09 12.59
C GLN A 106 -7.18 9.73 13.80
N THR A 107 -5.93 9.28 13.64
CA THR A 107 -5.10 8.84 14.79
C THR A 107 -3.68 9.41 14.88
N THR A 108 -3.32 10.46 14.13
CA THR A 108 -1.99 11.11 14.25
C THR A 108 -2.03 12.54 14.79
N ASP A 109 -2.97 12.83 15.70
CA ASP A 109 -2.86 13.93 16.68
C ASP A 109 -2.35 13.44 18.07
N GLY A 110 -1.83 12.20 18.16
CA GLY A 110 -1.47 11.56 19.44
C GLY A 110 0.02 11.26 19.69
N ASP A 111 0.85 11.10 18.65
CA ASP A 111 2.27 10.72 18.82
C ASP A 111 3.23 11.82 18.33
N ALA A 112 3.13 12.97 18.98
CA ALA A 112 4.17 13.98 19.00
C ALA A 112 5.08 13.75 20.22
N GLN A 113 5.76 12.60 20.31
CA GLN A 113 6.77 12.35 21.35
C GLN A 113 7.74 11.23 20.93
N ALA A 114 8.83 11.59 20.24
CA ALA A 114 10.18 11.06 20.48
C ALA A 114 11.15 11.65 19.46
N GLU A 115 12.38 11.87 19.89
CA GLU A 115 13.51 12.41 19.11
C GLU A 115 13.45 13.91 18.76
N ARG A 116 13.27 14.73 19.80
CA ARG A 116 13.91 16.05 19.84
C ARG A 116 15.20 15.98 20.65
N VAL A 117 16.30 16.27 19.94
CA VAL A 117 17.43 17.10 20.37
C VAL A 117 18.26 16.57 21.54
N ASN A 118 19.41 15.99 21.19
CA ASN A 118 20.60 16.04 22.05
C ASN A 118 20.99 17.51 22.27
N GLY A 119 20.71 18.03 23.47
CA GLY A 119 21.18 19.31 23.95
C GLY A 119 21.33 19.24 25.46
N GLU A 120 22.57 19.12 25.91
CA GLU A 120 22.97 19.21 27.32
C GLU A 120 22.39 20.48 27.97
N GLY A 121 21.65 20.30 29.07
CA GLY A 121 21.01 21.38 29.81
C GLY A 121 20.53 20.89 31.18
N ASP A 122 21.42 21.01 32.14
CA ASP A 122 21.30 20.72 33.57
C ASP A 122 20.28 21.62 34.29
N GLY A 123 19.55 21.06 35.26
CA GLY A 123 18.97 21.80 36.39
C GLY A 123 17.45 21.87 36.52
N GLY A 124 16.93 21.32 37.63
CA GLY A 124 15.84 21.96 38.40
C GLY A 124 14.55 21.17 38.56
N GLU A 125 14.45 20.45 39.67
CA GLU A 125 13.24 19.86 40.26
C GLU A 125 12.24 20.95 40.73
N ASP A 126 10.92 20.73 40.64
CA ASP A 126 10.00 20.85 41.80
C ASP A 126 8.60 20.28 41.50
N ASP A 127 8.02 19.76 42.58
CA ASP A 127 6.85 18.91 42.78
C ASP A 127 5.53 19.71 42.92
N GLY A 128 4.38 19.05 42.79
CA GLY A 128 3.09 19.69 43.10
C GLY A 128 1.85 18.96 42.58
N GLY A 129 1.33 18.03 43.38
CA GLY A 129 0.15 17.22 43.09
C GLY A 129 -1.21 17.94 43.16
N GLY A 130 -2.24 17.22 42.69
CA GLY A 130 -3.64 17.61 42.80
C GLY A 130 -4.57 16.51 42.28
N ASP A 131 -5.13 15.75 43.22
CA ASP A 131 -6.13 14.69 43.05
C ASP A 131 -7.52 15.29 42.82
N ALA A 132 -8.29 14.78 41.85
CA ALA A 132 -9.70 15.09 41.66
C ALA A 132 -10.40 13.98 40.85
N ASP A 133 -11.06 13.06 41.55
CA ASP A 133 -12.11 12.18 41.04
C ASP A 133 -13.20 12.99 40.32
N VAL A 134 -13.50 12.63 39.06
CA VAL A 134 -14.70 13.08 38.35
C VAL A 134 -15.48 11.86 37.88
N ASP A 135 -16.64 11.74 38.51
CA ASP A 135 -17.70 10.76 38.34
C ASP A 135 -18.44 10.94 36.99
N GLY A 136 -18.90 9.83 36.42
CA GLY A 136 -20.00 9.70 35.46
C GLY A 136 -20.15 10.69 34.30
N VAL A 137 -19.72 10.27 33.09
CA VAL A 137 -20.38 10.68 31.84
C VAL A 137 -20.78 9.44 31.05
N ASP A 138 -22.07 9.13 31.14
CA ASP A 138 -22.82 8.31 30.20
C ASP A 138 -22.88 9.06 28.87
N GLY A 139 -21.92 8.76 28.00
CA GLY A 139 -21.85 9.27 26.64
C GLY A 139 -22.43 8.26 25.68
N THR A 140 -23.73 8.36 25.40
CA THR A 140 -24.37 7.78 24.23
C THR A 140 -23.66 8.28 22.97
N ALA A 141 -22.71 7.49 22.46
CA ALA A 141 -22.11 7.71 21.15
C ALA A 141 -23.16 7.34 20.09
N GLU A 142 -23.86 8.37 19.61
CA GLU A 142 -24.68 8.27 18.41
C GLU A 142 -23.82 7.88 17.22
N GLY A 143 -24.37 6.96 16.43
CA GLY A 143 -23.87 6.39 15.18
C GLY A 143 -22.63 7.06 14.57
N ASP A 144 -21.49 6.39 14.75
CA ASP A 144 -20.40 6.44 13.77
C ASP A 144 -20.96 5.90 12.44
N GLU A 145 -21.45 6.80 11.59
CA GLU A 145 -21.58 6.52 10.16
C GLU A 145 -20.16 6.27 9.66
N GLU A 146 -19.80 4.98 9.48
CA GLU A 146 -18.53 4.61 8.88
C GLU A 146 -18.36 5.41 7.58
N PRO A 147 -17.20 6.07 7.38
CA PRO A 147 -16.96 6.87 6.18
C PRO A 147 -17.17 5.97 4.96
N GLN A 148 -18.28 6.22 4.26
CA GLN A 148 -18.71 5.41 3.12
C GLN A 148 -17.58 5.42 2.09
N GLU A 149 -17.03 4.24 1.78
CA GLU A 149 -15.96 4.12 0.79
C GLU A 149 -16.41 4.82 -0.50
N PRO A 150 -15.58 5.70 -1.08
CA PRO A 150 -16.00 6.45 -2.25
C PRO A 150 -16.31 5.45 -3.38
N ASP A 151 -17.48 5.63 -3.99
CA ASP A 151 -18.05 4.67 -4.91
C ASP A 151 -17.08 4.38 -6.07
N ASP A 152 -16.57 3.16 -6.12
CA ASP A 152 -15.61 2.71 -7.13
C ASP A 152 -16.13 2.93 -8.56
N ARG A 153 -17.46 2.97 -8.73
CA ARG A 153 -18.12 3.27 -10.01
C ARG A 153 -17.77 4.66 -10.53
N GLN A 154 -17.67 5.64 -9.64
CA GLN A 154 -17.29 7.01 -10.03
C GLN A 154 -15.84 7.09 -10.50
N PHE A 155 -14.95 6.27 -9.93
CA PHE A 155 -13.57 6.20 -10.39
C PHE A 155 -13.42 5.41 -11.69
N LEU A 156 -14.29 4.42 -11.94
CA LEU A 156 -14.25 3.66 -13.19
C LEU A 156 -14.44 4.55 -14.42
N SER A 157 -15.25 5.60 -14.35
CA SER A 157 -15.43 6.55 -15.46
C SER A 157 -14.18 7.39 -15.74
N LEU A 158 -13.28 7.54 -14.77
CA LEU A 158 -11.98 8.19 -14.95
C LEU A 158 -10.93 7.26 -15.57
N VAL A 159 -11.12 5.95 -15.44
CA VAL A 159 -10.16 4.93 -15.92
C VAL A 159 -10.56 4.38 -17.29
N ILE A 160 -11.85 4.15 -17.51
CA ILE A 160 -12.41 3.55 -18.72
C ILE A 160 -13.07 4.65 -19.53
N GLU A 161 -12.45 4.98 -20.66
CA GLU A 161 -13.03 5.92 -21.62
C GLU A 161 -14.35 5.37 -22.17
N GLU A 162 -15.33 6.26 -22.33
CA GLU A 162 -16.66 5.94 -22.87
C GLU A 162 -17.33 4.77 -22.10
N LEU A 163 -17.17 4.75 -20.77
CA LEU A 163 -17.67 3.67 -19.89
C LEU A 163 -19.14 3.30 -20.18
N GLU A 164 -20.02 4.31 -20.27
CA GLU A 164 -21.46 4.12 -20.54
C GLU A 164 -21.73 3.58 -21.95
N GLU A 165 -20.93 3.96 -22.96
CA GLU A 165 -21.09 3.47 -24.34
C GLU A 165 -20.56 2.05 -24.50
N ARG A 166 -19.45 1.71 -23.80
CA ARG A 166 -18.84 0.37 -23.82
C ARG A 166 -19.64 -0.65 -23.02
N PHE A 167 -20.28 -0.21 -21.94
CA PHE A 167 -21.08 -1.05 -21.06
C PHE A 167 -22.47 -0.44 -20.87
N PRO A 168 -23.33 -0.44 -21.90
CA PRO A 168 -24.63 0.19 -21.84
C PRO A 168 -25.67 -0.66 -21.08
N GLY A 169 -26.56 0.01 -20.35
CA GLY A 169 -27.73 -0.59 -19.72
C GLY A 169 -27.43 -1.52 -18.54
N GLU A 170 -28.45 -2.26 -18.09
CA GLU A 170 -28.35 -3.15 -16.91
C GLU A 170 -27.31 -4.27 -17.08
N GLU A 171 -27.15 -4.80 -18.31
CA GLU A 171 -26.11 -5.79 -18.61
C GLU A 171 -24.70 -5.20 -18.48
N GLY A 172 -24.53 -3.93 -18.85
CA GLY A 172 -23.28 -3.19 -18.70
C GLY A 172 -22.94 -2.95 -17.23
N GLU A 173 -23.92 -2.52 -16.45
CA GLU A 173 -23.81 -2.36 -15.00
C GLU A 173 -23.44 -3.67 -14.28
N ALA A 174 -24.03 -4.79 -14.72
CA ALA A 174 -23.67 -6.12 -14.20
C ALA A 174 -22.23 -6.50 -14.55
N LYS A 175 -21.73 -6.16 -15.75
CA LYS A 175 -20.32 -6.38 -16.13
C LYS A 175 -19.36 -5.51 -15.32
N ILE A 176 -19.71 -4.24 -15.08
CA ILE A 176 -18.94 -3.32 -14.22
C ILE A 176 -18.81 -3.91 -12.82
N GLN A 177 -19.92 -4.38 -12.26
CA GLN A 177 -19.92 -5.04 -10.96
C GLN A 177 -19.02 -6.29 -10.95
N GLN A 178 -19.10 -7.13 -11.98
CA GLN A 178 -18.24 -8.30 -12.14
C GLN A 178 -16.75 -7.95 -12.26
N ILE A 179 -16.39 -6.81 -12.86
CA ILE A 179 -14.99 -6.34 -12.94
C ILE A 179 -14.46 -6.05 -11.54
N LEU A 180 -15.21 -5.32 -10.72
CA LEU A 180 -14.83 -4.99 -9.33
C LEU A 180 -14.78 -6.23 -8.44
N GLU A 181 -15.73 -7.14 -8.60
CA GLU A 181 -15.75 -8.43 -7.90
C GLU A 181 -14.55 -9.30 -8.29
N THR A 182 -14.22 -9.37 -9.58
CA THR A 182 -13.04 -10.09 -10.06
C THR A 182 -11.75 -9.58 -9.42
N MET A 183 -11.59 -8.24 -9.32
CA MET A 183 -10.45 -7.62 -8.62
C MET A 183 -10.39 -8.08 -7.16
N ARG A 184 -11.51 -7.99 -6.43
CA ARG A 184 -11.62 -8.35 -5.02
C ARG A 184 -11.38 -9.84 -4.76
N GLU A 185 -11.96 -10.71 -5.59
CA GLU A 185 -11.79 -12.16 -5.49
C GLU A 185 -10.34 -12.58 -5.67
N GLU A 186 -9.65 -12.06 -6.70
CA GLU A 186 -8.25 -12.38 -6.95
C GLU A 186 -7.33 -11.80 -5.87
N TYR A 187 -7.65 -10.62 -5.34
CA TYR A 187 -6.95 -10.05 -4.19
C TYR A 187 -7.05 -10.95 -2.95
N ASN A 188 -8.27 -11.38 -2.59
CA ASN A 188 -8.51 -12.27 -1.45
C ASN A 188 -7.84 -13.64 -1.65
N ARG A 189 -7.93 -14.19 -2.87
CA ARG A 189 -7.29 -15.45 -3.25
C ARG A 189 -5.76 -15.39 -3.12
N ALA A 190 -5.15 -14.31 -3.59
CA ALA A 190 -3.70 -14.15 -3.52
C ALA A 190 -3.22 -13.98 -2.08
N HIS A 191 -3.98 -13.28 -1.23
CA HIS A 191 -3.74 -13.21 0.22
C HIS A 191 -3.82 -14.58 0.89
N ALA A 192 -4.88 -15.35 0.62
CA ALA A 192 -5.04 -16.69 1.17
C ALA A 192 -3.91 -17.63 0.74
N THR A 193 -3.49 -17.56 -0.53
CA THR A 193 -2.39 -18.39 -1.06
C THR A 193 -1.05 -18.06 -0.39
N ASN A 194 -0.76 -16.78 -0.17
CA ASN A 194 0.46 -16.35 0.53
C ASN A 194 0.44 -16.78 2.00
N ALA A 195 -0.70 -16.62 2.68
CA ALA A 195 -0.86 -17.06 4.07
C ALA A 195 -0.60 -18.57 4.24
N SER A 196 -1.14 -19.41 3.34
CA SER A 196 -0.88 -20.86 3.36
C SER A 196 0.58 -21.21 3.10
N THR A 197 1.25 -20.49 2.20
CA THR A 197 2.66 -20.75 1.87
C THR A 197 3.59 -20.46 3.06
N ASN A 198 3.29 -19.43 3.85
CA ASN A 198 4.08 -19.11 5.05
C ASN A 198 3.72 -20.02 6.24
N GLY A 199 2.47 -20.50 6.33
CA GLY A 199 2.01 -21.38 7.42
C GLY A 199 2.70 -22.75 7.45
N ASP A 200 3.04 -23.33 6.30
CA ASP A 200 3.67 -24.66 6.23
C ASP A 200 5.15 -24.69 6.65
N THR A 201 5.81 -23.52 6.79
CA THR A 201 7.25 -23.49 7.11
C THR A 201 7.59 -23.68 8.60
N ASN A 202 6.62 -23.70 9.51
CA ASN A 202 6.87 -23.79 10.96
C ASN A 202 6.61 -25.18 11.60
N VAL A 203 6.37 -26.24 10.82
CA VAL A 203 5.91 -27.53 11.40
C VAL A 203 6.99 -28.63 11.47
N HIS A 204 8.23 -28.42 10.97
CA HIS A 204 9.19 -29.53 10.83
C HIS A 204 10.47 -29.52 11.69
N GLU A 205 10.64 -28.62 12.67
CA GLU A 205 11.83 -28.60 13.55
C GLU A 205 11.65 -29.26 14.94
N GLY A 206 10.58 -30.02 15.18
CA GLY A 206 10.27 -30.59 16.51
C GLY A 206 10.76 -32.02 16.81
N GLU A 207 11.26 -32.79 15.84
CA GLU A 207 11.50 -34.24 16.03
C GLU A 207 12.94 -34.68 15.74
N ARG A 208 13.91 -34.16 16.49
CA ARG A 208 15.23 -34.81 16.67
C ARG A 208 15.81 -34.51 18.05
N ASN A 209 15.36 -35.24 19.06
CA ASN A 209 16.14 -35.52 20.27
C ASN A 209 15.51 -36.69 21.07
N THR A 210 15.84 -37.91 20.65
CA THR A 210 15.91 -39.13 21.47
C THR A 210 16.96 -40.04 20.87
#